data_AF-B8G8M6-F1
#
_entry.id   AF-B8G8M6-F1
#
_cell.length_a   1.000
_cell.length_b   1.000
_cell.length_c   1.000
_cell.angle_alpha   90.00
_cell.angle_beta   90.00
_cell.angle_gamma   90.00
#
_symmetry.space_group_name_H-M   'P 1'
#
loop_
_entity.id
_entity.type
_entity.pdbx_description
1 polymer ?
#
loop_
_entity_poly.entity_id
_entity_poly.type
_entity_poly.pdbx_seq_one_letter_code
_entity_poly.pdbx_strand_id
1 'polypeptide(L)'
;MPAKTDPRDWERLFNRRQRRGPLSIVLRALVGGLLVLGLIGATPLIMNQIELARVTTTQTQIALQTREARATIQQAATQSAIPLFTPTIAVTPTATPTLIPEPILGRAQVVRGGNIRSAPQVVPATVIGQVCVGDRVELFEERIVDANNRWYRLRVVETVGNCVPERVSAGTEGWVSGQLLGTIER
;
A
#
# COMPACT_ATOMS: atom_id res chain seq x y z
N MET A 1 -26.75 -85.78 16.18
CA MET A 1 -26.24 -84.71 17.07
C MET A 1 -25.14 -83.98 16.31
N PRO A 2 -25.20 -82.64 16.14
CA PRO A 2 -24.16 -81.92 15.41
C PRO A 2 -22.86 -81.84 16.23
N ALA A 3 -21.72 -81.91 15.55
CA ALA A 3 -20.41 -81.91 16.18
C ALA A 3 -20.13 -80.59 16.92
N LYS A 4 -19.63 -80.69 18.17
CA LYS A 4 -19.15 -79.54 18.95
C LYS A 4 -17.90 -78.96 18.31
N THR A 5 -17.91 -77.66 18.04
CA THR A 5 -16.76 -76.89 17.56
C THR A 5 -15.62 -76.95 18.57
N ASP A 6 -14.41 -77.34 18.13
CA ASP A 6 -13.23 -77.46 18.99
C ASP A 6 -12.71 -76.07 19.39
N PRO A 7 -12.45 -75.78 20.69
CA PRO A 7 -11.82 -74.54 21.15
C PRO A 7 -10.44 -74.24 20.54
N ARG A 8 -9.81 -75.21 19.87
CA ARG A 8 -8.53 -75.00 19.16
C ARG A 8 -8.71 -74.48 17.73
N ASP A 9 -9.92 -74.54 17.17
CA ASP A 9 -10.23 -74.02 15.83
C ASP A 9 -10.53 -72.50 15.79
N TRP A 10 -10.42 -71.81 16.93
CA TRP A 10 -10.61 -70.36 17.02
C TRP A 10 -9.68 -69.60 16.08
N GLU A 11 -8.43 -70.02 15.96
CA GLU A 11 -7.46 -69.39 15.06
C GLU A 11 -7.89 -69.48 13.60
N ARG A 12 -8.56 -70.56 13.17
CA ARG A 12 -9.07 -70.66 11.78
C ARG A 12 -10.25 -69.75 11.50
N LEU A 13 -11.12 -69.52 12.48
CA LEU A 13 -12.32 -68.71 12.31
C LEU A 13 -12.01 -67.21 12.28
N PHE A 14 -10.98 -66.77 13.02
CA PHE A 14 -10.60 -65.35 13.12
C PHE A 14 -9.37 -64.97 12.31
N ASN A 15 -8.55 -65.93 11.87
CA ASN A 15 -7.45 -65.67 10.92
C ASN A 15 -7.98 -65.59 9.47
N ARG A 16 -9.07 -64.83 9.27
CA ARG A 16 -9.39 -64.27 7.95
C ARG A 16 -8.31 -63.25 7.66
N ARG A 17 -7.26 -63.71 6.99
CA ARG A 17 -6.27 -62.90 6.27
C ARG A 17 -7.01 -61.70 5.69
N GLN A 18 -6.87 -60.53 6.32
CA GLN A 18 -7.43 -59.29 5.80
C GLN A 18 -6.83 -59.15 4.41
N ARG A 19 -7.63 -59.47 3.39
CA ARG A 19 -7.25 -59.27 2.00
C ARG A 19 -7.13 -57.76 1.87
N ARG A 20 -5.92 -57.24 2.09
CA ARG A 20 -5.46 -55.92 1.67
C ARG A 20 -5.49 -55.92 0.16
N GLY A 21 -6.69 -55.89 -0.39
CA GLY A 21 -6.94 -55.80 -1.81
C GLY A 21 -6.68 -54.37 -2.28
N PRO A 22 -6.45 -54.19 -3.59
CA PRO A 22 -6.26 -52.87 -4.20
C PRO A 22 -7.41 -51.90 -3.88
N LEU A 23 -8.61 -52.44 -3.59
CA LEU A 23 -9.79 -51.67 -3.22
C LEU A 23 -9.62 -50.87 -1.92
N SER A 24 -8.85 -51.38 -0.96
CA SER A 24 -8.54 -50.64 0.28
C SER A 24 -7.59 -49.46 0.05
N ILE A 25 -6.74 -49.54 -0.97
CA ILE A 25 -5.84 -48.45 -1.39
C ILE A 25 -6.63 -47.37 -2.12
N VAL A 26 -7.53 -47.77 -3.04
CA VAL A 26 -8.43 -46.85 -3.75
C VAL A 26 -9.31 -46.09 -2.77
N LEU A 27 -9.91 -46.79 -1.79
CA LEU A 27 -10.78 -46.16 -0.79
C LEU A 27 -10.01 -45.11 0.06
N ARG A 28 -8.78 -45.42 0.47
CA ARG A 28 -7.94 -44.47 1.22
C ARG A 28 -7.50 -43.28 0.36
N ALA A 29 -7.17 -43.51 -0.91
CA ALA A 29 -6.81 -42.44 -1.85
C ALA A 29 -7.99 -41.50 -2.11
N LEU A 30 -9.20 -42.04 -2.21
CA LEU A 30 -10.41 -41.26 -2.47
C LEU A 30 -10.79 -40.39 -1.26
N VAL A 31 -10.72 -40.94 -0.04
CA VAL A 31 -10.95 -40.17 1.20
C VAL A 31 -9.86 -39.11 1.39
N GLY A 32 -8.59 -39.46 1.15
CA GLY A 32 -7.48 -38.50 1.21
C GLY A 32 -7.62 -37.36 0.20
N GLY A 33 -8.00 -37.68 -1.04
CA GLY A 33 -8.19 -36.69 -2.11
C GLY A 33 -9.33 -35.72 -1.81
N LEU A 34 -10.47 -36.20 -1.30
CA LEU A 34 -11.59 -35.35 -0.88
C LEU A 34 -11.21 -34.41 0.26
N LEU A 35 -10.43 -34.87 1.23
CA LEU A 35 -9.94 -34.04 2.34
C LEU A 35 -9.00 -32.93 1.86
N VAL A 36 -8.08 -33.25 0.95
CA VAL A 36 -7.15 -32.26 0.38
C VAL A 36 -7.89 -31.23 -0.47
N LEU A 37 -8.84 -31.65 -1.31
CA LEU A 37 -9.67 -30.74 -2.11
C LEU A 37 -10.55 -29.83 -1.24
N GLY A 38 -11.12 -30.36 -0.16
CA GLY A 38 -11.91 -29.58 0.81
C GLY A 38 -11.08 -28.51 1.54
N LEU A 39 -9.84 -28.83 1.92
CA LEU A 39 -8.92 -27.88 2.56
C LEU A 39 -8.47 -26.77 1.60
N ILE A 40 -8.23 -27.08 0.32
CA ILE A 40 -7.87 -26.09 -0.70
C ILE A 40 -9.05 -25.14 -0.95
N GLY A 41 -10.28 -25.65 -1.04
CA GLY A 41 -11.49 -24.85 -1.28
C GLY A 41 -11.90 -23.90 -0.14
N ALA A 42 -11.46 -24.15 1.09
CA ALA A 42 -11.81 -23.32 2.26
C ALA A 42 -10.87 -22.13 2.49
N THR A 43 -9.69 -22.10 1.86
CA THR A 43 -8.69 -21.03 2.03
C THR A 43 -9.13 -19.63 1.56
N PRO A 44 -9.89 -19.41 0.47
CA PRO A 44 -10.23 -18.06 0.04
C PRO A 44 -11.29 -17.38 0.92
N LEU A 45 -12.08 -18.12 1.70
CA LEU A 45 -13.17 -17.56 2.52
C LEU A 45 -12.68 -16.95 3.84
N ILE A 46 -11.58 -17.44 4.41
CA ILE A 46 -11.02 -16.94 5.67
C ILE A 46 -10.21 -15.65 5.44
N MET A 47 -9.60 -15.48 4.26
CA MET A 47 -8.76 -14.32 3.96
C MET A 47 -9.57 -13.02 3.81
N ASN A 48 -10.75 -13.08 3.17
CA ASN A 48 -11.60 -11.89 2.97
C ASN A 48 -12.15 -11.29 4.28
N GLN A 49 -12.28 -12.09 5.35
CA GLN A 49 -12.78 -11.61 6.65
C GLN A 49 -11.75 -10.73 7.38
N ILE A 50 -10.45 -10.96 7.16
CA ILE A 50 -9.35 -10.24 7.84
C ILE A 50 -9.16 -8.83 7.26
N GLU A 51 -9.40 -8.65 5.97
CA GLU A 51 -9.24 -7.35 5.29
C GLU A 51 -10.31 -6.34 5.73
N LEU A 52 -11.56 -6.78 5.86
CA LEU A 52 -12.68 -5.93 6.30
C LEU A 52 -12.49 -5.40 7.74
N ALA A 53 -11.89 -6.20 8.63
CA ALA A 53 -11.61 -5.79 10.01
C ALA A 53 -10.52 -4.70 10.08
N ARG A 54 -9.50 -4.76 9.22
CA ARG A 54 -8.39 -3.77 9.22
C ARG A 54 -8.84 -2.39 8.71
N VAL A 55 -9.74 -2.34 7.73
CA VAL A 55 -10.24 -1.06 7.20
C VAL A 55 -11.08 -0.31 8.25
N THR A 56 -11.92 -1.03 8.99
CA THR A 56 -12.84 -0.42 9.97
C THR A 56 -12.13 0.18 11.18
N THR A 57 -11.04 -0.44 11.67
CA THR A 57 -10.28 0.07 12.82
C THR A 57 -9.45 1.31 12.49
N THR A 58 -8.87 1.39 11.29
CA THR A 58 -8.10 2.58 10.87
C THR A 58 -8.97 3.83 10.69
N GLN A 59 -10.18 3.68 10.14
CA GLN A 59 -11.08 4.83 9.91
C GLN A 59 -11.58 5.45 11.21
N THR A 60 -11.84 4.65 12.24
CA THR A 60 -12.32 5.15 13.54
C THR A 60 -11.24 5.92 14.31
N GLN A 61 -9.97 5.51 14.20
CA GLN A 61 -8.86 6.23 14.83
C GLN A 61 -8.59 7.61 14.21
N ILE A 62 -8.67 7.72 12.87
CA ILE A 62 -8.48 9.01 12.17
C ILE A 62 -9.58 10.02 12.54
N ALA A 63 -10.82 9.56 12.68
CA ALA A 63 -11.94 10.41 13.05
C ALA A 63 -11.81 11.01 14.46
N LEU A 64 -11.27 10.25 15.42
CA LEU A 64 -11.03 10.72 16.79
C LEU A 64 -9.88 11.72 16.86
N GLN A 65 -8.75 11.42 16.22
CA GLN A 65 -7.60 12.35 16.18
C GLN A 65 -7.95 13.68 15.50
N THR A 66 -8.77 13.65 14.45
CA THR A 66 -9.21 14.88 13.77
C THR A 66 -10.12 15.74 14.65
N ARG A 67 -10.92 15.14 15.54
CA ARG A 67 -11.77 15.88 16.49
C ARG A 67 -10.94 16.55 17.58
N GLU A 68 -9.96 15.84 18.13
CA GLU A 68 -9.07 16.39 19.17
C GLU A 68 -8.21 17.55 18.63
N ALA A 69 -7.61 17.39 17.44
CA ALA A 69 -6.82 18.45 16.81
C ALA A 69 -7.64 19.73 16.55
N ARG A 70 -8.91 19.60 16.15
CA ARG A 70 -9.80 20.76 15.95
C ARG A 70 -10.15 21.46 17.27
N ALA A 71 -10.32 20.72 18.36
CA ALA A 71 -10.60 21.29 19.67
C ALA A 71 -9.40 22.10 20.21
N THR A 72 -8.17 21.61 20.02
CA THR A 72 -6.94 22.33 20.43
C THR A 72 -6.74 23.62 19.63
N ILE A 73 -7.00 23.62 18.32
CA ILE A 73 -6.88 24.82 17.48
C ILE A 73 -7.88 25.90 17.90
N GLN A 74 -9.12 25.52 18.24
CA GLN A 74 -10.15 26.47 18.68
C GLN A 74 -9.85 27.07 20.05
N GLN A 75 -9.26 26.31 20.97
CA GLN A 75 -8.83 26.81 22.29
C GLN A 75 -7.60 27.72 22.21
N ALA A 76 -6.68 27.48 21.26
CA ALA A 76 -5.55 28.38 21.02
C ALA A 76 -5.99 29.72 20.40
N ALA A 77 -7.02 29.71 19.56
CA ALA A 77 -7.53 30.92 18.92
C ALA A 77 -8.21 31.90 19.90
N THR A 78 -8.86 31.40 20.97
CA THR A 78 -9.54 32.26 21.97
C THR A 78 -8.59 32.90 22.99
N GLN A 79 -7.37 32.41 23.15
CA GLN A 79 -6.40 32.96 24.11
C GLN A 79 -5.51 34.08 23.54
N SER A 80 -5.58 34.37 22.24
CA SER A 80 -4.70 35.35 21.56
C SER A 80 -5.35 36.71 21.26
N ALA A 81 -6.46 37.04 21.91
CA ALA A 81 -7.07 38.36 21.80
C ALA A 81 -6.53 39.31 22.89
N ILE A 82 -5.31 39.83 22.69
CA ILE A 82 -4.80 41.00 23.43
C ILE A 82 -5.14 42.24 22.58
N PRO A 83 -5.88 43.23 23.09
CA PRO A 83 -6.16 44.45 22.35
C PRO A 83 -4.87 45.27 22.20
N LEU A 84 -4.34 45.34 20.99
CA LEU A 84 -3.15 46.13 20.67
C LEU A 84 -3.55 47.58 20.38
N PHE A 85 -3.13 48.51 21.25
CA PHE A 85 -3.22 49.95 20.99
C PHE A 85 -2.32 50.32 19.80
N THR A 86 -2.88 51.01 18.82
CA THR A 86 -2.23 51.42 17.57
C THR A 86 -1.45 52.73 17.75
N PRO A 87 -0.12 52.76 17.61
CA PRO A 87 0.58 53.97 17.18
C PRO A 87 0.65 54.00 15.64
N THR A 88 0.14 55.07 15.05
CA THR A 88 0.30 55.37 13.62
C THR A 88 1.77 55.57 13.30
N ILE A 89 2.41 54.58 12.67
CA ILE A 89 3.73 54.71 12.04
C ILE A 89 3.51 54.73 10.52
N ALA A 90 4.06 55.77 9.87
CA ALA A 90 4.00 55.96 8.43
C ALA A 90 4.58 54.73 7.69
N VAL A 91 3.76 54.13 6.82
CA VAL A 91 4.09 52.92 6.07
C VAL A 91 5.07 53.30 4.95
N THR A 92 6.35 52.96 5.14
CA THR A 92 7.30 52.90 4.03
C THR A 92 6.96 51.64 3.22
N PRO A 93 6.85 51.68 1.87
CA PRO A 93 6.48 50.50 1.10
C PRO A 93 7.54 49.42 1.25
N THR A 94 7.19 48.34 1.96
CA THR A 94 7.98 47.11 2.00
C THR A 94 8.05 46.54 0.58
N ALA A 95 9.25 46.46 0.02
CA ALA A 95 9.48 45.80 -1.25
C ALA A 95 8.94 44.37 -1.19
N THR A 96 8.01 44.05 -2.09
CA THR A 96 7.54 42.69 -2.33
C THR A 96 8.76 41.81 -2.62
N PRO A 97 8.97 40.68 -1.92
CA PRO A 97 10.01 39.74 -2.33
C PRO A 97 9.64 39.21 -3.70
N THR A 98 10.39 39.60 -4.72
CA THR A 98 10.33 39.01 -6.05
C THR A 98 10.63 37.53 -5.90
N LEU A 99 9.61 36.68 -6.06
CA LEU A 99 9.78 35.23 -6.12
C LEU A 99 10.65 34.91 -7.35
N ILE A 100 11.93 34.69 -7.13
CA ILE A 100 12.82 34.18 -8.16
C ILE A 100 12.33 32.74 -8.45
N PRO A 101 11.96 32.42 -9.70
CA PRO A 101 11.57 31.06 -10.05
C PRO A 101 12.73 30.09 -9.79
N GLU A 102 12.45 28.97 -9.13
CA GLU A 102 13.45 27.92 -8.89
C GLU A 102 14.01 27.43 -10.24
N PRO A 103 15.34 27.28 -10.37
CA PRO A 103 15.94 26.87 -11.63
C PRO A 103 15.47 25.47 -12.03
N ILE A 104 15.05 25.33 -13.29
CA ILE A 104 14.62 24.06 -13.86
C ILE A 104 15.86 23.37 -14.46
N LEU A 105 16.15 22.14 -14.01
CA LEU A 105 17.20 21.28 -14.55
C LEU A 105 16.88 20.74 -15.94
N GLY A 106 15.60 20.60 -16.24
CA GLY A 106 15.09 20.14 -17.52
C GLY A 106 13.64 19.69 -17.45
N ARG A 107 13.15 19.17 -18.57
CA ARG A 107 11.83 18.57 -18.70
C ARG A 107 11.96 17.11 -19.10
N ALA A 108 11.02 16.28 -18.66
CA ALA A 108 10.98 14.88 -19.04
C ALA A 108 9.53 14.40 -19.16
N GLN A 109 9.41 13.24 -19.82
CA GLN A 109 8.18 12.46 -19.79
C GLN A 109 8.37 11.25 -18.87
N VAL A 110 7.32 10.91 -18.12
CA VAL A 110 7.27 9.67 -17.35
C VAL A 110 7.07 8.51 -18.33
N VAL A 111 8.05 7.62 -18.45
CA VAL A 111 7.99 6.44 -19.33
C VAL A 111 7.59 5.17 -18.60
N ARG A 112 7.66 5.17 -17.26
CA ARG A 112 7.15 4.10 -16.38
C ARG A 112 6.39 4.72 -15.22
N GLY A 113 5.16 4.27 -14.98
CA GLY A 113 4.38 4.72 -13.83
C GLY A 113 5.01 4.31 -12.50
N GLY A 114 4.77 5.09 -11.45
CA GLY A 114 5.32 4.78 -10.14
C GLY A 114 5.01 5.84 -9.09
N ASN A 115 5.54 5.63 -7.88
CA ASN A 115 5.23 6.49 -6.74
C ASN A 115 5.99 7.82 -6.81
N ILE A 116 5.26 8.90 -6.59
CA ILE A 116 5.84 10.19 -6.20
C ILE A 116 5.88 10.29 -4.68
N ARG A 117 6.98 10.83 -4.17
CA ARG A 117 7.30 10.76 -2.74
C ARG A 117 7.66 12.11 -2.14
N SER A 118 7.42 12.29 -0.85
CA SER A 118 7.84 13.50 -0.12
C SER A 118 9.35 13.57 0.10
N ALA A 119 10.03 12.42 0.10
CA ALA A 119 11.47 12.31 0.24
C ALA A 119 12.03 11.21 -0.67
N PRO A 120 13.30 11.30 -1.10
CA PRO A 120 13.95 10.36 -2.01
C PRO A 120 14.36 9.05 -1.31
N GLN A 121 13.37 8.34 -0.76
CA GLN A 121 13.54 7.10 -0.01
C GLN A 121 12.38 6.14 -0.27
N VAL A 122 12.67 4.84 -0.32
CA VAL A 122 11.67 3.79 -0.60
C VAL A 122 11.00 3.33 0.69
N VAL A 123 10.16 4.18 1.27
CA VAL A 123 9.40 3.89 2.51
C VAL A 123 7.91 4.20 2.29
N PRO A 124 6.95 3.37 2.72
CA PRO A 124 5.52 3.62 2.45
C PRO A 124 5.04 5.00 2.92
N ALA A 125 5.52 5.47 4.08
CA ALA A 125 5.17 6.77 4.64
C ALA A 125 5.55 7.98 3.78
N THR A 126 6.43 7.82 2.78
CA THR A 126 6.80 8.92 1.88
C THR A 126 5.97 8.98 0.63
N VAL A 127 5.11 8.00 0.34
CA VAL A 127 4.29 8.01 -0.89
C VAL A 127 3.21 9.07 -0.76
N ILE A 128 3.22 10.07 -1.65
CA ILE A 128 2.17 11.10 -1.75
C ILE A 128 1.10 10.67 -2.76
N GLY A 129 1.49 9.91 -3.77
CA GLY A 129 0.60 9.39 -4.81
C GLY A 129 1.39 8.72 -5.92
N GLN A 130 0.82 8.67 -7.12
CA GLN A 130 1.43 8.04 -8.29
C GLN A 130 1.45 8.95 -9.51
N VAL A 131 2.54 8.86 -10.27
CA VAL A 131 2.67 9.41 -11.63
C VAL A 131 2.42 8.31 -12.65
N CYS A 132 1.83 8.67 -13.78
CA CYS A 132 1.48 7.73 -14.84
C CYS A 132 2.41 7.89 -16.04
N VAL A 133 2.45 6.85 -16.87
CA VAL A 133 3.12 6.92 -18.17
C VAL A 133 2.51 8.03 -19.02
N GLY A 134 3.38 8.81 -19.65
CA GLY A 134 3.06 9.92 -20.54
C GLY A 134 2.94 11.28 -19.85
N ASP A 135 2.93 11.33 -18.51
CA ASP A 135 2.92 12.59 -17.76
C ASP A 135 4.15 13.44 -18.10
N ARG A 136 3.96 14.76 -18.20
CA ARG A 136 5.08 15.70 -18.39
C ARG A 136 5.46 16.34 -17.07
N VAL A 137 6.75 16.41 -16.82
CA VAL A 137 7.32 16.89 -15.56
C VAL A 137 8.44 17.90 -15.79
N GLU A 138 8.54 18.86 -14.89
CA GLU A 138 9.69 19.77 -14.75
C GLU A 138 10.55 19.32 -13.59
N LEU A 139 11.86 19.23 -13.80
CA LEU A 139 12.82 18.76 -12.82
C LEU A 139 13.54 19.96 -12.20
N PHE A 140 13.69 19.96 -10.87
CA PHE A 140 14.32 21.07 -10.13
C PHE A 140 15.60 20.64 -9.40
N GLU A 141 15.61 19.42 -8.85
CA GLU A 141 16.74 18.90 -8.09
C GLU A 141 17.04 17.46 -8.49
N GLU A 142 18.32 17.12 -8.50
CA GLU A 142 18.81 15.76 -8.64
C GLU A 142 19.53 15.35 -7.36
N ARG A 143 19.23 14.15 -6.85
CA ARG A 143 19.89 13.59 -5.67
C ARG A 143 20.28 12.14 -5.92
N ILE A 144 21.51 11.80 -5.56
CA ILE A 144 22.01 10.42 -5.59
C ILE A 144 21.98 9.89 -4.15
N VAL A 145 21.21 8.84 -3.93
CA VAL A 145 21.09 8.13 -2.65
C VAL A 145 21.70 6.74 -2.84
N ASP A 146 22.57 6.31 -1.93
CA ASP A 146 23.21 4.98 -1.94
C ASP A 146 23.85 4.59 -3.29
N ALA A 147 24.87 5.35 -3.69
CA ALA A 147 25.75 5.18 -4.85
C ALA A 147 25.11 5.11 -6.25
N ASN A 148 23.86 4.65 -6.38
CA ASN A 148 23.21 4.38 -7.67
C ASN A 148 21.71 4.70 -7.72
N ASN A 149 21.06 5.08 -6.61
CA ASN A 149 19.66 5.47 -6.66
C ASN A 149 19.57 6.96 -6.96
N ARG A 150 19.38 7.26 -8.25
CA ARG A 150 19.17 8.63 -8.72
C ARG A 150 17.70 9.01 -8.54
N TRP A 151 17.47 10.11 -7.85
CA TRP A 151 16.16 10.68 -7.56
C TRP A 151 16.08 12.08 -8.12
N TYR A 152 14.89 12.45 -8.58
CA TYR A 152 14.61 13.80 -9.05
C TYR A 152 13.45 14.41 -8.28
N ARG A 153 13.65 15.63 -7.78
CA ARG A 153 12.55 16.49 -7.33
C ARG A 153 11.95 17.14 -8.57
N LEU A 154 10.65 16.96 -8.74
CA LEU A 154 9.93 17.44 -9.90
C LEU A 154 8.59 18.05 -9.53
N ARG A 155 8.01 18.74 -10.50
CA ARG A 155 6.60 19.16 -10.52
C ARG A 155 5.91 18.53 -11.73
N VAL A 156 4.73 17.98 -11.52
CA VAL A 156 3.90 17.48 -12.61
C VAL A 156 3.29 18.67 -13.35
N VAL A 157 3.57 18.82 -14.64
CA VAL A 157 3.08 19.93 -15.46
C VAL A 157 1.79 19.55 -16.16
N GLU A 158 1.76 18.35 -16.74
CA GLU A 158 0.65 17.88 -17.56
C GLU A 158 0.38 16.40 -17.28
N THR A 159 -0.91 16.08 -17.18
CA THR A 159 -1.42 14.73 -16.92
C THR A 159 -2.18 14.24 -18.14
N VAL A 160 -1.83 13.08 -18.70
CA VAL A 160 -2.41 12.56 -19.96
C VAL A 160 -3.59 11.60 -19.77
N GLY A 161 -4.07 11.41 -18.54
CA GLY A 161 -5.26 10.61 -18.24
C GLY A 161 -5.20 9.92 -16.87
N ASN A 162 -6.31 9.36 -16.41
CA ASN A 162 -6.37 8.70 -15.10
C ASN A 162 -5.98 7.22 -15.22
N CYS A 163 -4.72 6.88 -14.91
CA CYS A 163 -4.25 5.50 -14.96
C CYS A 163 -4.51 4.71 -13.67
N VAL A 164 -4.56 5.40 -12.52
CA VAL A 164 -4.79 4.82 -11.19
C VAL A 164 -5.59 5.78 -10.31
N PRO A 165 -6.33 5.30 -9.29
CA PRO A 165 -7.07 6.15 -8.37
C PRO A 165 -6.18 7.11 -7.55
N GLU A 166 -4.99 6.67 -7.15
CA GLU A 166 -4.03 7.44 -6.33
C GLU A 166 -3.15 8.39 -7.15
N ARG A 167 -3.58 8.71 -8.37
CA ARG A 167 -2.85 9.57 -9.30
C ARG A 167 -2.77 10.99 -8.76
N VAL A 168 -1.60 11.61 -8.91
CA VAL A 168 -1.42 13.02 -8.56
C VAL A 168 -1.88 13.98 -9.66
N SER A 169 -2.38 15.15 -9.25
CA SER A 169 -2.79 16.22 -10.17
C SER A 169 -1.59 17.00 -10.70
N ALA A 170 -1.79 17.70 -11.82
CA ALA A 170 -0.86 18.74 -12.25
C ALA A 170 -0.61 19.76 -11.11
N GLY A 171 0.60 20.29 -11.04
CA GLY A 171 1.11 21.13 -9.96
C GLY A 171 1.69 20.37 -8.77
N THR A 172 1.49 19.04 -8.67
CA THR A 172 2.03 18.27 -7.55
C THR A 172 3.55 18.19 -7.62
N GLU A 173 4.21 18.49 -6.51
CA GLU A 173 5.66 18.36 -6.35
C GLU A 173 6.03 17.13 -5.53
N GLY A 174 7.18 16.56 -5.84
CA GLY A 174 7.76 15.48 -5.06
C GLY A 174 8.95 14.81 -5.74
N TRP A 175 9.38 13.72 -5.15
CA TRP A 175 10.54 12.93 -5.54
C TRP A 175 10.11 11.67 -6.28
N VAL A 176 10.74 11.42 -7.41
CA VAL A 176 10.60 10.17 -8.17
C VAL A 176 11.96 9.54 -8.42
N SER A 177 11.97 8.22 -8.62
CA SER A 177 13.16 7.54 -9.12
C SER A 177 13.42 7.95 -10.57
N GLY A 178 14.68 8.22 -10.92
CA GLY A 178 15.10 8.52 -12.29
C GLY A 178 14.79 7.40 -13.28
N GLN A 179 14.59 6.16 -12.80
CA GLN A 179 14.20 5.02 -13.64
C GLN A 179 12.78 5.13 -14.22
N LEU A 180 11.97 6.08 -13.71
CA LEU A 180 10.62 6.34 -14.21
C LEU A 180 10.60 7.34 -15.37
N LEU A 181 11.67 8.10 -15.54
CA LEU A 181 11.76 9.20 -16.50
C LEU A 181 12.44 8.76 -17.78
N GLY A 182 11.97 9.33 -18.90
CA GLY A 182 12.65 9.23 -20.19
C GLY A 182 13.86 10.17 -20.26
N THR A 183 14.28 10.47 -21.48
CA THR A 183 15.33 11.46 -21.74
C THR A 183 14.95 12.81 -21.11
N ILE A 184 15.92 13.43 -20.43
CA ILE A 184 15.78 14.76 -19.85
C ILE A 184 16.24 15.78 -20.89
N GLU A 185 15.33 16.65 -21.31
CA GLU A 185 15.58 17.78 -22.20
C GLU A 185 16.00 18.98 -21.34
N ARG A 186 17.22 19.49 -21.55
CA ARG A 186 17.78 20.63 -20.82
C ARG A 186 17.68 21.92 -21.62
#